data_AF-A0A7V3F7K0-F1
#
_entry.id   AF-A0A7V3F7K0-F1
#
_cell.length_a   1.000
_cell.length_b   1.000
_cell.length_c   1.000
_cell.angle_alpha   90.00
_cell.angle_beta   90.00
_cell.angle_gamma   90.00
#
_symmetry.space_group_name_H-M   'P 1'
#
loop_
_entity.id
_entity.type
_entity.pdbx_description
1 polymer ?
#
loop_
_entity_poly.entity_id
_entity_poly.type
_entity_poly.pdbx_seq_one_letter_code
_entity_poly.pdbx_strand_id
1 'polypeptide(L)'
;MGGIEGQLVIALSILVLAWYLLGQQAMRRRGLSLLQRVRGEVALLGHEPQLRWLGSSAFQVSLQRPVQPFRALAVTVVLEPREIIFLWLVNRFRRRRDLLVVRGDLTARPRVPLELFREEGRSGAEAKAMAQEARWSIAPFDPSGLRLATPSPRGVEWLHACTGLMHDHWQALVRLSIRETSPHILVNYTLQPKSEDNVGQIFRCLVEVARASVPSSV
;
A
#
# COMPACT_ATOMS: atom_id res chain seq x y z
N MET A 1 11.69 29.05 -45.68
CA MET A 1 12.14 28.22 -44.54
C MET A 1 10.97 27.52 -43.81
N GLY A 2 9.89 27.11 -44.50
CA GLY A 2 8.67 26.60 -43.84
C GLY A 2 8.44 25.07 -43.89
N GLY A 3 9.31 24.30 -44.55
CA GLY A 3 9.11 22.84 -44.72
C GLY A 3 9.60 22.00 -43.55
N ILE A 4 10.76 22.36 -42.98
CA ILE A 4 11.42 21.56 -41.94
C ILE A 4 10.72 21.76 -40.58
N GLU A 5 10.33 22.99 -40.25
CA GLU A 5 9.62 23.29 -39.00
C GLU A 5 8.27 22.56 -38.91
N GLY A 6 7.51 22.55 -40.00
CA GLY A 6 6.24 21.82 -40.07
C GLY A 6 6.43 20.31 -39.91
N GLN A 7 7.42 19.73 -40.58
CA GLN A 7 7.76 18.30 -40.45
C GLN A 7 8.20 17.95 -39.03
N LEU A 8 8.97 18.81 -38.37
CA LEU A 8 9.37 18.61 -36.97
C LEU A 8 8.18 18.64 -36.01
N VAL A 9 7.25 19.59 -36.20
CA VAL A 9 6.03 19.67 -35.36
C VAL A 9 5.15 18.44 -35.56
N ILE A 10 4.98 17.99 -36.80
CA ILE A 10 4.20 16.78 -37.11
C ILE A 10 4.87 15.54 -36.49
N ALA A 11 6.17 15.37 -36.68
CA ALA A 11 6.92 14.25 -36.12
C ALA A 11 6.85 14.23 -34.58
N LEU A 12 7.01 15.39 -33.95
CA LEU A 12 6.89 15.54 -32.49
C LEU A 12 5.47 15.22 -32.01
N SER A 13 4.44 15.67 -32.72
CA SER A 13 3.04 15.40 -32.37
C SER A 13 2.72 13.91 -32.45
N ILE A 14 3.18 13.23 -33.51
CA ILE A 14 3.03 11.78 -33.66
C ILE A 14 3.78 11.05 -32.54
N LEU A 15 4.99 11.47 -32.21
CA LEU A 15 5.79 10.87 -31.13
C LEU A 15 5.08 10.98 -29.78
N VAL A 16 4.55 12.16 -29.45
CA VAL A 16 3.81 12.40 -28.20
C VAL A 16 2.52 11.58 -28.17
N LEU A 17 1.77 11.52 -29.27
CA LEU A 17 0.53 10.74 -29.35
C LEU A 17 0.79 9.24 -29.22
N ALA A 18 1.78 8.73 -29.96
CA ALA A 18 2.17 7.32 -29.90
C ALA A 18 2.60 6.95 -28.47
N TRP A 19 3.38 7.80 -27.81
CA TRP A 19 3.75 7.57 -26.42
C TRP A 19 2.53 7.57 -25.50
N TYR A 20 1.64 8.55 -25.61
CA TYR A 20 0.45 8.64 -24.77
C TYR A 20 -0.39 7.35 -24.86
N LEU A 21 -0.61 6.86 -26.08
CA LEU A 21 -1.36 5.63 -26.32
C LEU A 21 -0.64 4.39 -25.74
N LEU A 22 0.68 4.28 -25.94
CA LEU A 22 1.49 3.20 -25.38
C LEU A 22 1.49 3.23 -23.84
N GLY A 23 1.63 4.41 -23.24
CA GLY A 23 1.58 4.62 -21.79
C GLY A 23 0.23 4.21 -21.21
N GLN A 24 -0.87 4.62 -21.86
CA GLN A 24 -2.21 4.24 -21.45
C GLN A 24 -2.44 2.72 -21.55
N GLN A 25 -1.99 2.09 -22.64
CA GLN A 25 -2.12 0.64 -22.81
C GLN A 25 -1.30 -0.13 -21.78
N ALA A 26 -0.05 0.29 -21.51
CA ALA A 26 0.81 -0.31 -20.50
C ALA A 26 0.20 -0.19 -19.09
N MET A 27 -0.36 0.98 -18.75
CA MET A 27 -1.04 1.22 -17.48
C MET A 27 -2.28 0.32 -17.32
N ARG A 28 -3.12 0.20 -18.37
CA ARG A 28 -4.29 -0.70 -18.35
C ARG A 28 -3.91 -2.16 -18.17
N ARG A 29 -2.92 -2.66 -18.92
CA ARG A 29 -2.44 -4.05 -18.79
C ARG A 29 -1.92 -4.33 -17.39
N ARG A 30 -1.13 -3.40 -16.83
CA ARG A 30 -0.60 -3.53 -15.46
C ARG A 30 -1.71 -3.51 -14.42
N GLY A 31 -2.66 -2.58 -14.53
CA GLY A 31 -3.80 -2.50 -13.61
C GLY A 31 -4.66 -3.76 -13.61
N LEU A 32 -4.94 -4.33 -14.79
CA LEU A 32 -5.67 -5.60 -14.91
C LEU A 32 -4.90 -6.78 -14.33
N SER A 33 -3.60 -6.89 -14.60
CA SER A 33 -2.75 -7.94 -14.03
C SER A 33 -2.72 -7.88 -12.50
N LEU A 34 -2.53 -6.68 -11.93
CA LEU A 34 -2.53 -6.50 -10.48
C LEU A 34 -3.90 -6.77 -9.87
N LEU A 35 -4.97 -6.34 -10.53
CA LEU A 35 -6.34 -6.64 -10.11
C LEU A 35 -6.58 -8.15 -10.04
N GLN A 36 -6.20 -8.90 -11.07
CA GLN A 36 -6.38 -10.36 -11.10
C GLN A 36 -5.61 -11.03 -9.96
N ARG A 37 -4.35 -10.64 -9.74
CA ARG A 37 -3.54 -11.16 -8.63
C ARG A 37 -4.14 -10.84 -7.27
N VAL A 38 -4.42 -9.57 -6.99
CA VAL A 38 -4.99 -9.13 -5.71
C VAL A 38 -6.35 -9.78 -5.48
N ARG A 39 -7.22 -9.84 -6.50
CA ARG A 39 -8.52 -10.50 -6.38
C ARG A 39 -8.37 -11.99 -6.09
N GLY A 40 -7.42 -12.67 -6.73
CA GLY A 40 -7.11 -14.08 -6.47
C GLY A 40 -6.70 -14.31 -5.03
N GLU A 41 -5.73 -13.55 -4.53
CA GLU A 41 -5.24 -13.65 -3.14
C GLU A 41 -6.32 -13.29 -2.12
N VAL A 42 -7.10 -12.24 -2.38
CA VAL A 42 -8.19 -11.82 -1.49
C VAL A 42 -9.30 -12.88 -1.48
N ALA A 43 -9.60 -13.54 -2.59
CA ALA A 43 -10.60 -14.61 -2.63
C ALA A 43 -10.22 -15.81 -1.74
N LEU A 44 -8.93 -16.03 -1.46
CA LEU A 44 -8.48 -17.04 -0.50
C LEU A 44 -8.82 -16.66 0.96
N LEU A 45 -9.02 -15.37 1.23
CA LEU A 45 -9.33 -14.84 2.56
C LEU A 45 -10.83 -14.73 2.82
N GLY A 46 -11.71 -15.06 1.88
CA GLY A 46 -13.15 -14.98 2.10
C GLY A 46 -13.97 -15.07 0.84
N HIS A 47 -15.27 -15.26 1.03
CA HIS A 47 -16.21 -15.41 -0.08
C HIS A 47 -16.67 -14.04 -0.58
N GLU A 48 -16.98 -13.95 -1.87
CA GLU A 48 -17.63 -12.79 -2.52
C GLU A 48 -16.81 -11.48 -2.47
N PRO A 49 -15.60 -11.42 -3.06
CA PRO A 49 -14.85 -10.18 -3.19
C PRO A 49 -15.61 -9.17 -4.07
N GLN A 50 -15.93 -8.01 -3.49
CA GLN A 50 -16.53 -6.88 -4.20
C GLN A 50 -15.43 -6.02 -4.81
N LEU A 51 -15.55 -5.74 -6.11
CA LEU A 51 -14.62 -4.89 -6.84
C LEU A 51 -15.24 -3.51 -7.09
N ARG A 52 -14.50 -2.47 -6.77
CA ARG A 52 -14.84 -1.08 -7.08
C ARG A 52 -13.66 -0.36 -7.71
N TRP A 53 -13.83 0.21 -8.90
CA TRP A 53 -12.85 1.14 -9.47
C TRP A 53 -12.96 2.51 -8.79
N LEU A 54 -11.81 3.12 -8.49
CA LEU A 54 -11.67 4.43 -7.88
C LEU A 54 -10.96 5.36 -8.88
N GLY A 55 -11.70 5.73 -9.93
CA GLY A 55 -11.14 6.45 -11.08
C GLY A 55 -10.36 5.54 -12.03
N SER A 56 -9.43 6.11 -12.80
CA SER A 56 -8.64 5.40 -13.81
C SER A 56 -7.39 4.71 -13.25
N SER A 57 -6.90 5.15 -12.09
CA SER A 57 -5.61 4.74 -11.54
C SER A 57 -5.70 4.03 -10.20
N ALA A 58 -6.90 3.68 -9.72
CA ALA A 58 -7.03 2.93 -8.49
C ALA A 58 -8.22 1.98 -8.53
N PHE A 59 -8.11 0.88 -7.81
CA PHE A 59 -9.20 -0.06 -7.58
C PHE A 59 -9.18 -0.55 -6.15
N GLN A 60 -10.34 -1.00 -5.68
CA GLN A 60 -10.54 -1.53 -4.36
C GLN A 60 -11.22 -2.89 -4.45
N VAL A 61 -10.68 -3.88 -3.74
CA VAL A 61 -11.29 -5.19 -3.53
C VAL A 61 -11.65 -5.29 -2.05
N SER A 62 -12.93 -5.44 -1.73
CA SER A 62 -13.41 -5.57 -0.35
C SER A 62 -14.09 -6.91 -0.08
N LEU A 63 -13.94 -7.39 1.15
CA LEU A 63 -14.60 -8.55 1.72
C LEU A 63 -15.38 -8.14 2.96
N GLN A 64 -16.67 -8.45 2.96
CA GLN A 64 -17.56 -8.23 4.10
C GLN A 64 -17.52 -9.39 5.11
N ARG A 65 -17.08 -10.57 4.68
CA ARG A 65 -16.98 -11.79 5.52
C ARG A 65 -15.65 -12.50 5.27
N PRO A 66 -14.51 -11.86 5.60
CA PRO A 66 -13.21 -12.52 5.54
C PRO A 66 -13.07 -13.59 6.63
N VAL A 67 -12.05 -14.43 6.50
CA VAL A 67 -11.63 -15.38 7.53
C VAL A 67 -11.16 -14.65 8.78
N GLN A 68 -11.33 -15.30 9.93
CA GLN A 68 -10.81 -14.77 11.19
C GLN A 68 -9.29 -14.48 11.09
N PRO A 69 -8.81 -13.37 11.67
CA PRO A 69 -9.46 -12.53 12.70
C PRO A 69 -10.26 -11.32 12.16
N PHE A 70 -10.38 -11.18 10.84
CA PHE A 70 -11.02 -10.02 10.24
C PHE A 70 -12.55 -10.11 10.28
N ARG A 71 -13.20 -9.00 10.58
CA ARG A 71 -14.63 -8.75 10.39
C ARG A 71 -14.91 -8.16 9.00
N ALA A 72 -14.04 -7.27 8.54
CA ALA A 72 -14.08 -6.71 7.19
C ALA A 72 -12.65 -6.45 6.70
N LEU A 73 -12.42 -6.61 5.40
CA LEU A 73 -11.13 -6.37 4.79
C LEU A 73 -11.32 -5.58 3.50
N ALA A 74 -10.53 -4.55 3.28
CA ALA A 74 -10.55 -3.76 2.07
C ALA A 74 -9.13 -3.48 1.59
N VAL A 75 -8.83 -3.94 0.39
CA VAL A 75 -7.54 -3.77 -0.28
C VAL A 75 -7.70 -2.75 -1.38
N THR A 76 -6.99 -1.65 -1.30
CA THR A 76 -6.95 -0.61 -2.34
C THR A 76 -5.60 -0.63 -3.00
N VAL A 77 -5.57 -0.71 -4.33
CA VAL A 77 -4.35 -0.52 -5.11
C VAL A 77 -4.44 0.83 -5.80
N VAL A 78 -3.42 1.65 -5.62
CA VAL A 78 -3.25 2.94 -6.29
C VAL A 78 -2.06 2.81 -7.22
N LEU A 79 -2.33 2.90 -8.52
CA LEU A 79 -1.35 2.85 -9.59
C LEU A 79 -0.78 4.24 -9.81
N GLU A 80 0.51 4.30 -10.11
CA GLU A 80 1.15 5.54 -10.55
C GLU A 80 0.58 5.96 -11.91
N PRO A 81 0.13 7.22 -12.09
CA PRO A 81 -0.29 7.71 -13.39
C PRO A 81 0.90 7.82 -14.34
N ARG A 82 0.94 6.98 -15.39
CA ARG A 82 2.04 6.90 -16.38
C ARG A 82 1.74 7.61 -17.70
N GLU A 83 0.63 8.33 -17.77
CA GLU A 83 0.13 8.92 -19.01
C GLU A 83 0.94 10.16 -19.45
N ILE A 84 1.62 10.84 -18.51
CA ILE A 84 2.38 12.06 -18.78
C ILE A 84 3.87 11.77 -18.53
N ILE A 85 4.66 11.61 -19.60
CA ILE A 85 6.09 11.22 -19.58
C ILE A 85 6.89 12.01 -18.56
N PHE A 86 6.80 13.33 -18.61
CA PHE A 86 7.61 14.21 -17.77
C PHE A 86 7.23 14.05 -16.30
N LEU A 87 5.93 13.90 -16.00
CA LEU A 87 5.47 13.62 -14.64
C LEU A 87 5.87 12.22 -14.19
N TRP A 88 5.78 11.21 -15.06
CA TRP A 88 6.24 9.85 -14.77
C TRP A 88 7.73 9.82 -14.47
N LEU A 89 8.55 10.52 -15.27
CA LEU A 89 9.99 10.57 -15.07
C LEU A 89 10.34 11.27 -13.76
N VAL A 90 9.70 12.41 -13.46
CA VAL A 90 9.85 13.11 -12.18
C VAL A 90 9.38 12.26 -11.00
N ASN A 91 8.25 11.55 -11.14
CA ASN A 91 7.72 10.66 -10.10
C ASN A 91 8.63 9.45 -9.87
N ARG A 92 9.21 8.91 -10.95
CA ARG A 92 10.20 7.83 -10.91
C ARG A 92 11.47 8.24 -10.18
N PHE A 93 11.93 9.48 -10.39
CA PHE A 93 13.04 10.06 -9.62
C PHE A 93 12.65 10.33 -8.16
N ARG A 94 11.40 10.73 -7.89
CA ARG A 94 10.85 10.91 -6.53
C ARG A 94 10.45 9.61 -5.83
N ARG A 95 10.79 8.44 -6.40
CA ARG A 95 10.46 7.10 -5.88
C ARG A 95 8.96 6.87 -5.61
N ARG A 96 8.08 7.65 -6.24
CA ARG A 96 6.63 7.36 -6.21
C ARG A 96 6.41 6.12 -7.05
N ARG A 97 5.71 5.14 -6.49
CA ARG A 97 5.44 3.84 -7.11
C ARG A 97 4.01 3.45 -6.78
N ASP A 98 3.57 2.35 -7.38
CA ASP A 98 2.27 1.74 -7.10
C ASP A 98 2.14 1.44 -5.60
N LEU A 99 0.99 1.68 -5.00
CA LEU A 99 0.74 1.56 -3.57
C LEU A 99 -0.36 0.54 -3.31
N LEU A 100 -0.10 -0.42 -2.43
CA LEU A 100 -1.08 -1.36 -1.89
C LEU A 100 -1.46 -0.90 -0.49
N VAL A 101 -2.71 -0.53 -0.29
CA VAL A 101 -3.28 -0.12 1.00
C VAL A 101 -4.26 -1.18 1.45
N VAL A 102 -3.93 -1.90 2.52
CA VAL A 102 -4.83 -2.87 3.14
C VAL A 102 -5.41 -2.26 4.40
N ARG A 103 -6.74 -2.25 4.49
CA ARG A 103 -7.49 -1.85 5.68
C ARG A 103 -8.24 -3.06 6.19
N GLY A 104 -8.09 -3.38 7.46
CA GLY A 104 -8.75 -4.50 8.12
C GLY A 104 -9.46 -4.04 9.37
N ASP A 105 -10.73 -4.38 9.49
CA ASP A 105 -11.45 -4.34 10.74
C ASP A 105 -11.38 -5.70 11.37
N LEU A 106 -10.84 -5.78 12.58
CA LEU A 106 -10.76 -7.02 13.35
C LEU A 106 -12.04 -7.29 14.14
N THR A 107 -12.32 -8.57 14.37
CA THR A 107 -13.48 -9.04 15.16
C THR A 107 -13.36 -8.62 16.63
N ALA A 108 -12.14 -8.55 17.16
CA ALA A 108 -11.84 -8.05 18.49
C ALA A 108 -10.85 -6.88 18.42
N ARG A 109 -10.91 -6.01 19.43
CA ARG A 109 -10.07 -4.80 19.49
C ARG A 109 -8.60 -5.17 19.71
N PRO A 110 -7.67 -4.65 18.88
CA PRO A 110 -6.24 -4.78 19.15
C PRO A 110 -5.89 -4.15 20.51
N ARG A 111 -4.95 -4.74 21.23
CA ARG A 111 -4.46 -4.19 22.53
C ARG A 111 -3.08 -3.55 22.45
N VAL A 112 -2.56 -3.41 21.23
CA VAL A 112 -1.21 -2.91 20.94
C VAL A 112 -1.30 -1.74 19.95
N PRO A 113 -1.83 -0.57 20.37
CA PRO A 113 -1.86 0.59 19.50
C PRO A 113 -0.44 1.00 19.11
N LEU A 114 -0.16 1.08 17.82
CA LEU A 114 1.15 1.51 17.29
C LEU A 114 1.03 2.03 15.87
N GLU A 115 2.00 2.85 15.48
CA GLU A 115 2.19 3.41 14.14
C GLU A 115 3.65 3.22 13.77
N LEU A 116 3.93 2.30 12.84
CA LEU A 116 5.23 2.15 12.21
C LEU A 116 5.17 2.82 10.84
N PHE A 117 5.99 3.82 10.58
CA PHE A 117 5.93 4.57 9.33
C PHE A 117 7.29 5.06 8.88
N ARG A 118 7.42 5.27 7.57
CA ARG A 118 8.56 5.97 6.97
C ARG A 118 8.26 7.47 6.95
N GLU A 119 9.22 8.31 7.31
CA GLU A 119 8.99 9.76 7.40
C GLU A 119 8.77 10.40 6.02
N GLU A 120 9.26 9.77 4.95
CA GLU A 120 9.07 10.23 3.59
C GLU A 120 7.62 10.02 3.09
N GLY A 121 7.10 11.04 2.40
CA GLY A 121 5.83 10.96 1.69
C GLY A 121 4.60 11.27 2.55
N ARG A 122 3.45 11.32 1.89
CA ARG A 122 2.19 11.80 2.50
C ARG A 122 1.70 10.88 3.62
N SER A 123 1.73 9.56 3.42
CA SER A 123 1.27 8.60 4.44
C SER A 123 2.11 8.66 5.73
N GLY A 124 3.42 8.93 5.60
CA GLY A 124 4.33 9.13 6.73
C GLY A 124 4.08 10.43 7.47
N ALA A 125 3.88 11.53 6.74
CA ALA A 125 3.50 12.81 7.34
C ALA A 125 2.17 12.73 8.10
N GLU A 126 1.17 12.04 7.54
CA GLU A 126 -0.12 11.79 8.20
C GLU A 126 0.03 10.92 9.46
N ALA A 127 0.88 9.89 9.42
CA ALA A 127 1.20 9.05 10.58
C ALA A 127 1.86 9.85 11.70
N LYS A 128 2.86 10.66 11.36
CA LYS A 128 3.58 11.53 12.29
C LYS A 128 2.66 12.57 12.92
N ALA A 129 1.84 13.25 12.13
CA ALA A 129 0.89 14.25 12.61
C ALA A 129 -0.09 13.63 13.60
N MET A 130 -0.64 12.45 13.27
CA MET A 130 -1.54 11.73 14.18
C MET A 130 -0.84 11.31 15.48
N ALA A 131 0.36 10.74 15.40
CA ALA A 131 1.14 10.36 16.57
C ALA A 131 1.45 11.57 17.48
N GLN A 132 1.74 12.73 16.89
CA GLN A 132 1.95 13.98 17.63
C GLN A 132 0.67 14.49 18.30
N GLU A 133 -0.45 14.47 17.60
CA GLU A 133 -1.76 14.86 18.14
C GLU A 133 -2.16 13.96 19.32
N ALA A 134 -1.94 12.66 19.20
CA ALA A 134 -2.19 11.69 20.26
C ALA A 134 -1.11 11.67 21.36
N ARG A 135 -0.06 12.49 21.24
CA ARG A 135 1.08 12.58 22.16
C ARG A 135 1.81 11.25 22.37
N TRP A 136 1.90 10.43 21.32
CA TRP A 136 2.64 9.17 21.35
C TRP A 136 4.15 9.43 21.28
N SER A 137 4.93 8.55 21.91
CA SER A 137 6.39 8.62 21.81
C SER A 137 6.82 8.12 20.43
N ILE A 138 7.64 8.91 19.72
CA ILE A 138 8.15 8.57 18.39
C ILE A 138 9.65 8.31 18.46
N ALA A 139 10.05 7.07 18.20
CA ALA A 139 11.45 6.66 18.19
C ALA A 139 11.85 6.10 16.80
N PRO A 140 13.13 6.20 16.41
CA PRO A 140 13.67 5.40 15.31
C PRO A 140 13.49 3.91 15.63
N PHE A 141 12.99 3.13 14.67
CA PHE A 141 12.81 1.68 14.83
C PHE A 141 13.95 0.89 14.20
N ASP A 142 14.36 1.26 12.99
CA ASP A 142 15.44 0.54 12.28
C ASP A 142 16.27 1.46 11.37
N PRO A 143 17.54 1.07 11.05
CA PRO A 143 18.43 1.83 10.16
C PRO A 143 17.88 2.16 8.76
N SER A 144 16.87 1.44 8.28
CA SER A 144 16.23 1.63 6.99
C SER A 144 15.41 2.93 6.92
N GLY A 145 15.13 3.57 8.05
CA GLY A 145 14.38 4.83 8.14
C GLY A 145 12.93 4.69 8.59
N LEU A 146 12.56 3.54 9.16
CA LEU A 146 11.27 3.36 9.83
C LEU A 146 11.28 3.99 11.22
N ARG A 147 10.19 4.67 11.56
CA ARG A 147 9.92 5.26 12.87
C ARG A 147 8.73 4.57 13.50
N LEU A 148 8.86 4.25 14.77
CA LEU A 148 7.79 3.68 15.59
C LEU A 148 7.21 4.76 16.49
N ALA A 149 5.90 4.94 16.41
CA ALA A 149 5.13 5.69 17.37
C ALA A 149 4.21 4.76 18.16
N THR A 150 4.27 4.82 19.49
CA THR A 150 3.44 4.00 20.37
C THR A 150 3.16 4.75 21.67
N PRO A 151 1.98 4.58 22.29
CA PRO A 151 1.69 5.13 23.61
C PRO A 151 2.29 4.29 24.74
N SER A 152 2.72 3.04 24.48
CA SER A 152 3.23 2.14 25.52
C SER A 152 4.42 1.28 25.07
N PRO A 153 5.28 0.83 26.00
CA PRO A 153 6.37 -0.10 25.70
C PRO A 153 5.91 -1.42 25.08
N ARG A 154 4.67 -1.86 25.37
CA ARG A 154 4.09 -3.10 24.82
C ARG A 154 4.04 -3.12 23.30
N GLY A 155 3.86 -1.95 22.66
CA GLY A 155 3.89 -1.84 21.20
C GLY A 155 5.28 -2.11 20.61
N VAL A 156 6.33 -1.73 21.34
CA VAL A 156 7.73 -1.99 20.97
C VAL A 156 8.04 -3.48 21.07
N GLU A 157 7.68 -4.10 22.21
CA GLU A 157 7.86 -5.54 22.45
C GLU A 157 7.12 -6.39 21.42
N TRP A 158 5.85 -6.06 21.17
CA TRP A 158 5.02 -6.75 20.18
C TRP A 158 5.62 -6.63 18.77
N LEU A 159 6.10 -5.44 18.39
CA LEU A 159 6.69 -5.24 17.08
C LEU A 159 8.01 -6.02 16.95
N HIS A 160 8.87 -6.02 17.97
CA HIS A 160 10.08 -6.84 17.98
C HIS A 160 9.77 -8.33 17.83
N ALA A 161 8.75 -8.85 18.52
CA ALA A 161 8.30 -10.24 18.33
C ALA A 161 7.83 -10.53 16.90
N CYS A 162 7.20 -9.54 16.24
CA CYS A 162 6.73 -9.66 14.86
C CYS A 162 7.79 -9.38 13.80
N THR A 163 8.99 -8.88 14.15
CA THR A 163 10.03 -8.52 13.17
C THR A 163 10.38 -9.67 12.23
N GLY A 164 10.44 -10.90 12.74
CA GLY A 164 10.72 -12.10 11.94
C GLY A 164 9.64 -12.41 10.90
N LEU A 165 8.38 -12.10 11.18
CA LEU A 165 7.25 -12.36 10.26
C LEU A 165 7.24 -11.40 9.06
N MET A 166 7.79 -10.21 9.24
CA MET A 166 7.68 -9.13 8.26
C MET A 166 9.02 -8.75 7.62
N HIS A 167 10.11 -9.44 7.97
CA HIS A 167 11.49 -9.10 7.57
C HIS A 167 11.64 -8.92 6.05
N ASP A 168 11.08 -9.84 5.26
CA ASP A 168 11.17 -9.81 3.80
C ASP A 168 10.40 -8.64 3.15
N HIS A 169 9.51 -8.00 3.91
CA HIS A 169 8.58 -6.98 3.43
C HIS A 169 8.86 -5.57 3.99
N TRP A 170 9.83 -5.43 4.89
CA TRP A 170 10.20 -4.15 5.53
C TRP A 170 10.60 -3.06 4.54
N GLN A 171 11.33 -3.41 3.49
CA GLN A 171 11.75 -2.43 2.48
C GLN A 171 10.56 -1.88 1.66
N ALA A 172 9.50 -2.67 1.52
CA ALA A 172 8.30 -2.26 0.82
C ALA A 172 7.30 -1.54 1.75
N LEU A 173 7.43 -1.70 3.07
CA LEU A 173 6.53 -1.09 4.03
C LEU A 173 6.69 0.45 4.05
N VAL A 174 5.57 1.13 3.84
CA VAL A 174 5.47 2.59 3.99
C VAL A 174 4.87 2.95 5.34
N ARG A 175 3.83 2.21 5.75
CA ARG A 175 3.11 2.43 7.01
C ARG A 175 2.42 1.15 7.48
N LEU A 176 2.48 0.86 8.77
CA LEU A 176 1.67 -0.10 9.49
C LEU A 176 1.06 0.65 10.68
N SER A 177 -0.26 0.65 10.77
CA SER A 177 -1.00 1.28 11.84
C SER A 177 -1.90 0.23 12.47
N ILE A 178 -1.81 0.10 13.79
CA ILE A 178 -2.68 -0.74 14.60
C ILE A 178 -3.38 0.18 15.58
N ARG A 179 -4.71 0.16 15.58
CA ARG A 179 -5.55 1.07 16.34
C ARG A 179 -6.69 0.32 17.02
N GLU A 180 -7.17 0.87 18.12
CA GLU A 180 -8.35 0.35 18.82
C GLU A 180 -9.67 0.68 18.11
N THR A 181 -9.64 1.65 17.20
CA THR A 181 -10.78 2.11 16.41
C THR A 181 -10.64 1.69 14.95
N SER A 182 -11.77 1.51 14.26
CA SER A 182 -11.78 1.19 12.83
C SER A 182 -11.13 2.31 12.00
N PRO A 183 -10.28 2.00 11.00
CA PRO A 183 -9.76 0.66 10.70
C PRO A 183 -8.75 0.18 11.74
N HIS A 184 -8.98 -1.02 12.31
CA HIS A 184 -8.12 -1.58 13.36
C HIS A 184 -6.69 -1.85 12.87
N ILE A 185 -6.55 -2.26 11.61
CA ILE A 185 -5.26 -2.44 10.95
C ILE A 185 -5.27 -1.68 9.64
N LEU A 186 -4.22 -0.90 9.41
CA LEU A 186 -3.95 -0.26 8.13
C LEU A 186 -2.50 -0.49 7.74
N VAL A 187 -2.28 -1.06 6.55
CA VAL A 187 -0.93 -1.31 6.04
C VAL A 187 -0.79 -0.76 4.63
N ASN A 188 0.28 0.00 4.41
CA ASN A 188 0.63 0.58 3.14
C ASN A 188 1.96 -0.02 2.68
N TYR A 189 1.94 -0.70 1.54
CA TYR A 189 3.13 -1.23 0.87
C TYR A 189 3.35 -0.55 -0.47
N THR A 190 4.62 -0.34 -0.80
CA THR A 190 5.04 0.02 -2.14
C THR A 190 5.15 -1.23 -3.00
N LEU A 191 4.37 -1.30 -4.07
CA LEU A 191 4.44 -2.35 -5.07
C LEU A 191 5.59 -2.04 -6.04
N GLN A 192 6.53 -2.97 -6.12
CA GLN A 192 7.63 -3.03 -7.07
C GLN A 192 7.45 -4.31 -7.87
N PRO A 193 8.02 -4.43 -9.09
CA PRO A 193 7.92 -5.67 -9.86
C PRO A 193 8.25 -6.94 -9.04
N LYS A 194 9.25 -6.87 -8.15
CA LYS A 194 9.62 -7.97 -7.25
C LYS A 194 8.60 -8.25 -6.13
N SER A 195 7.89 -7.24 -5.61
CA SER A 195 6.85 -7.45 -4.58
C SER A 195 5.48 -7.78 -5.17
N GLU A 196 5.25 -7.51 -6.45
CA GLU A 196 4.02 -7.91 -7.18
C GLU A 196 3.89 -9.43 -7.32
N ASP A 197 5.01 -10.16 -7.34
CA ASP A 197 5.01 -11.63 -7.33
C ASP A 197 4.78 -12.20 -5.92
N ASN A 198 4.97 -11.38 -4.88
CA ASN A 198 4.86 -11.79 -3.47
C ASN A 198 3.58 -11.26 -2.78
N VAL A 199 2.58 -10.80 -3.54
CA VAL A 199 1.34 -10.26 -2.97
C VAL A 199 0.68 -11.24 -2.00
N GLY A 200 0.66 -12.54 -2.32
CA GLY A 200 0.14 -13.57 -1.42
C GLY A 200 0.96 -13.75 -0.13
N GLN A 201 2.27 -13.50 -0.15
CA GLN A 201 3.10 -13.51 1.07
C GLN A 201 2.78 -12.30 1.95
N ILE A 202 2.57 -11.13 1.35
CA ILE A 202 2.13 -9.91 2.07
C ILE A 202 0.80 -10.18 2.78
N PHE A 203 -0.17 -10.80 2.11
CA PHE A 203 -1.45 -11.14 2.72
C PHE A 203 -1.34 -12.15 3.86
N ARG A 204 -0.53 -13.20 3.70
CA ARG A 204 -0.30 -14.18 4.78
C ARG A 204 0.36 -13.52 5.99
N CYS A 205 1.38 -12.70 5.75
CA CYS A 205 2.05 -11.91 6.79
C CYS A 205 1.06 -11.01 7.53
N LEU A 206 0.16 -10.34 6.80
CA LEU A 206 -0.89 -9.50 7.38
C LEU A 206 -1.86 -10.29 8.26
N VAL A 207 -2.27 -11.49 7.85
CA VAL A 207 -3.15 -12.36 8.65
C VAL A 207 -2.46 -12.75 9.95
N GLU A 208 -1.19 -13.13 9.91
CA GLU A 208 -0.43 -13.50 11.12
C GLU A 208 -0.24 -12.31 12.07
N VAL A 209 0.10 -11.14 11.52
CA VAL A 209 0.17 -9.88 12.26
C VAL A 209 -1.17 -9.54 12.91
N ALA A 210 -2.27 -9.69 12.17
CA ALA A 210 -3.59 -9.44 12.69
C ALA A 210 -3.95 -10.39 13.84
N ARG A 211 -3.64 -11.68 13.70
CA ARG A 211 -3.83 -12.69 14.76
C ARG A 211 -3.02 -12.35 16.00
N ALA A 212 -1.75 -11.98 15.84
CA ALA A 212 -0.88 -11.61 16.94
C ALA A 212 -1.31 -10.31 17.66
N SER A 213 -2.03 -9.42 16.98
CA SER A 213 -2.50 -8.14 17.55
C SER A 213 -3.76 -8.27 18.41
N VAL A 214 -4.51 -9.36 18.24
CA VAL A 214 -5.76 -9.65 18.93
C VAL A 214 -5.48 -10.65 20.05
N PRO A 215 -6.08 -10.50 21.24
CA PRO A 215 -5.99 -11.55 22.26
C PRO A 215 -6.55 -12.87 21.72
N SER A 216 -5.77 -13.96 21.82
CA SER A 216 -6.22 -15.31 21.52
C SER A 216 -7.55 -15.55 22.24
N SER A 217 -8.63 -15.62 21.46
CA SER A 217 -9.95 -15.91 22.00
C SER A 217 -9.92 -17.38 22.42
N VAL A 218 -10.01 -17.62 23.72
CA VAL A 218 -10.33 -18.93 24.29
C VAL A 218 -11.70 -19.36 23.80
#